data_AF-A0A2N1RCH5-F1
#
_entry.id   AF-A0A2N1RCH5-F1
#
_cell.length_a   1.000
_cell.length_b   1.000
_cell.length_c   1.000
_cell.angle_alpha   90.00
_cell.angle_beta   90.00
_cell.angle_gamma   90.00
#
_symmetry.space_group_name_H-M   'P 1'
#
loop_
_entity.id
_entity.type
_entity.pdbx_description
1 polymer ?
#
loop_
_entity_poly.entity_id
_entity_poly.type
_entity_poly.pdbx_seq_one_letter_code
_entity_poly.pdbx_strand_id
1 'polypeptide(L)'
;MNNTPVGIQRALISVSDKTGVEEFAAALHTLGVEIISTGGTAALLERAGIPTRSVASLTGFPEMMDGRVKTLHPLVHGGILGIRDNPSHQEAARGAGIQWIDLVVCNLYPFARTIEHAEVSLDEAMENIDIGGPSMIRSAAKNVGWVTVATDPTDYPIILEELSTSHAISFGTRKRLSAAAFQHTAAYDALIQSYLTEEKFPSTVTFSYRKVSGLRYGENPHQEAAVYQAQLPPLKRDAMSVLEATMLNGKELSFNNINDADGALLTLREFHGPSCVVVKHANPCGACTDSSLLASVEKAYEADALSAYGGIVAMNRTCTVPVAEFLHGKFLEIVMAPHF
;
A
#
# COMPACT_ATOMS: atom_id res chain seq x y z
N MET A 1 27.86 3.99 -12.00
CA MET A 1 26.68 3.19 -11.60
C MET A 1 26.28 2.36 -12.81
N ASN A 2 26.17 1.05 -12.67
CA ASN A 2 25.79 0.18 -13.78
C ASN A 2 24.34 0.46 -14.23
N ASN A 3 24.15 0.82 -15.50
CA ASN A 3 22.85 1.09 -16.11
C ASN A 3 22.50 0.08 -17.22
N THR A 4 23.29 -0.98 -17.38
CA THR A 4 22.99 -2.05 -18.35
C THR A 4 21.93 -3.01 -17.80
N PRO A 5 21.24 -3.78 -18.67
CA PRO A 5 20.41 -4.89 -18.23
C PRO A 5 21.20 -5.91 -17.40
N VAL A 6 20.59 -6.44 -16.34
CA VAL A 6 21.23 -7.41 -15.42
C VAL A 6 20.40 -8.68 -15.36
N GLY A 7 21.03 -9.81 -15.69
CA GLY A 7 20.43 -11.14 -15.53
C GLY A 7 20.29 -11.53 -14.06
N ILE A 8 19.34 -12.40 -13.77
CA ILE A 8 19.07 -12.90 -12.41
C ILE A 8 19.55 -14.35 -12.36
N GLN A 9 20.55 -14.62 -11.53
CA GLN A 9 21.04 -15.98 -11.25
C GLN A 9 20.56 -16.47 -9.90
N ARG A 10 20.38 -15.56 -8.93
CA ARG A 10 20.00 -15.87 -7.55
C ARG A 10 18.98 -14.88 -7.01
N ALA A 11 17.88 -15.42 -6.49
CA ALA A 11 16.80 -14.67 -5.87
C ALA A 11 16.70 -15.00 -4.38
N LEU A 12 16.70 -13.98 -3.52
CA LEU A 12 16.39 -14.09 -2.10
C LEU A 12 14.91 -13.72 -1.89
N ILE A 13 14.09 -14.68 -1.49
CA ILE A 13 12.64 -14.50 -1.31
C ILE A 13 12.30 -14.65 0.19
N SER A 14 11.83 -13.57 0.81
CA SER A 14 11.40 -13.54 2.21
C SER A 14 10.21 -12.61 2.37
N VAL A 15 9.01 -13.16 2.20
CA VAL A 15 7.76 -12.40 2.21
C VAL A 15 6.89 -12.75 3.41
N SER A 16 6.10 -11.81 3.90
CA SER A 16 5.02 -12.05 4.87
C SER A 16 3.69 -12.32 4.15
N ASP A 17 3.33 -11.46 3.19
CA ASP A 17 2.23 -11.71 2.26
C ASP A 17 2.68 -12.70 1.18
N LYS A 18 2.00 -13.86 1.13
CA LYS A 18 2.33 -14.98 0.23
C LYS A 18 1.62 -14.89 -1.11
N THR A 19 0.84 -13.84 -1.37
CA THR A 19 0.08 -13.69 -2.61
C THR A 19 0.97 -13.85 -3.84
N GLY A 20 0.69 -14.84 -4.68
CA GLY A 20 1.37 -15.10 -5.95
C GLY A 20 2.84 -15.55 -5.84
N VAL A 21 3.37 -15.80 -4.64
CA VAL A 21 4.81 -16.07 -4.46
C VAL A 21 5.21 -17.46 -4.97
N GLU A 22 4.32 -18.43 -4.89
CA GLU A 22 4.58 -19.80 -5.34
C GLU A 22 4.71 -19.84 -6.88
N GLU A 23 3.77 -19.23 -7.59
CA GLU A 23 3.78 -19.13 -9.05
C GLU A 23 4.99 -18.33 -9.54
N PHE A 24 5.30 -17.22 -8.85
CA PHE A 24 6.47 -16.41 -9.16
C PHE A 24 7.79 -17.17 -8.97
N ALA A 25 7.94 -17.88 -7.84
CA ALA A 25 9.11 -18.69 -7.56
C ALA A 25 9.26 -19.85 -8.54
N ALA A 26 8.16 -20.54 -8.90
CA ALA A 26 8.19 -21.61 -9.89
C ALA A 26 8.63 -21.10 -11.28
N ALA A 27 8.17 -19.92 -11.68
CA ALA A 27 8.59 -19.29 -12.94
C ALA A 27 10.08 -18.92 -12.91
N LEU A 28 10.59 -18.33 -11.82
CA LEU A 28 12.01 -18.06 -11.64
C LEU A 28 12.86 -19.34 -11.69
N HIS A 29 12.41 -20.41 -11.04
CA HIS A 29 13.11 -21.70 -11.06
C HIS A 29 13.19 -22.29 -12.48
N THR A 30 12.10 -22.19 -13.24
CA THR A 30 12.04 -22.64 -14.66
C THR A 30 13.03 -21.86 -15.53
N LEU A 31 13.29 -20.59 -15.20
CA LEU A 31 14.29 -19.74 -15.85
C LEU A 31 15.74 -20.01 -15.35
N GLY A 32 15.94 -21.02 -14.49
CA GLY A 32 17.26 -21.40 -13.98
C GLY A 32 17.76 -20.55 -12.81
N VAL A 33 16.90 -19.78 -12.16
CA VAL A 33 17.27 -18.96 -11.00
C VAL A 33 17.37 -19.82 -9.74
N GLU A 34 18.47 -19.70 -9.00
CA GLU A 34 18.62 -20.29 -7.67
C GLU A 34 17.77 -19.50 -6.66
N ILE A 35 16.92 -20.20 -5.91
CA ILE A 35 16.05 -19.59 -4.91
C ILE A 35 16.65 -19.79 -3.52
N ILE A 36 16.84 -18.69 -2.81
CA ILE A 36 17.18 -18.66 -1.39
C ILE A 36 15.98 -18.15 -0.61
N SER A 37 15.63 -18.82 0.48
CA SER A 37 14.52 -18.40 1.33
C SER A 37 14.76 -18.73 2.80
N THR A 38 13.86 -18.27 3.67
CA THR A 38 13.90 -18.49 5.12
C THR A 38 12.50 -18.56 5.73
N GLY A 39 12.41 -19.17 6.91
CA GLY A 39 11.19 -19.28 7.71
C GLY A 39 9.99 -19.85 6.94
N GLY A 40 8.81 -19.28 7.19
CA GLY A 40 7.56 -19.72 6.55
C GLY A 40 7.52 -19.58 5.03
N THR A 41 8.39 -18.76 4.42
CA THR A 41 8.50 -18.69 2.95
C THR A 41 9.20 -19.92 2.40
N ALA A 42 10.33 -20.33 2.99
CA ALA A 42 11.04 -21.53 2.56
C ALA A 42 10.14 -22.77 2.68
N ALA A 43 9.46 -22.92 3.82
CA ALA A 43 8.54 -24.03 4.04
C ALA A 43 7.37 -24.06 3.03
N LEU A 44 6.90 -22.91 2.56
CA LEU A 44 5.86 -22.82 1.53
C LEU A 44 6.39 -23.34 0.18
N LEU A 45 7.54 -22.83 -0.25
CA LEU A 45 8.15 -23.18 -1.52
C LEU A 45 8.57 -24.65 -1.58
N GLU A 46 9.09 -25.19 -0.48
CA GLU A 46 9.44 -26.62 -0.34
C GLU A 46 8.21 -27.52 -0.48
N ARG A 47 7.07 -27.15 0.13
CA ARG A 47 5.80 -27.90 -0.03
C ARG A 47 5.28 -27.86 -1.45
N ALA A 48 5.52 -26.76 -2.18
CA ALA A 48 5.21 -26.63 -3.59
C ALA A 48 6.19 -27.39 -4.51
N GLY A 49 7.21 -28.07 -3.95
CA GLY A 49 8.21 -28.82 -4.70
C GLY A 49 9.26 -27.95 -5.39
N ILE A 50 9.40 -26.68 -5.00
CA ILE A 50 10.33 -25.73 -5.59
C ILE A 50 11.69 -25.83 -4.87
N PRO A 51 12.78 -26.21 -5.56
CA PRO A 51 14.11 -26.32 -4.95
C PRO A 51 14.53 -24.99 -4.32
N THR A 52 14.70 -25.01 -2.99
CA THR A 52 14.97 -23.82 -2.20
C THR A 52 16.17 -24.07 -1.30
N ARG A 53 17.14 -23.16 -1.33
CA ARG A 53 18.26 -23.16 -0.39
C ARG A 53 17.90 -22.29 0.81
N SER A 54 18.11 -22.80 2.02
CA SER A 54 17.84 -22.00 3.23
C SER A 54 18.92 -20.92 3.43
N VAL A 55 18.53 -19.78 3.99
CA VAL A 55 19.50 -18.74 4.42
C VAL A 55 20.50 -19.31 5.42
N ALA A 56 20.09 -20.20 6.34
CA ALA A 56 20.99 -20.85 7.28
C ALA A 56 22.06 -21.71 6.57
N SER A 57 21.70 -22.40 5.47
CA SER A 57 22.66 -23.13 4.63
C SER A 57 23.63 -22.19 3.89
N LEU A 58 23.18 -20.98 3.53
CA LEU A 58 24.05 -19.97 2.93
C LEU A 58 25.01 -19.37 3.95
N THR A 59 24.53 -19.05 5.14
CA THR A 59 25.29 -18.30 6.15
C THR A 59 26.17 -19.20 7.01
N GLY A 60 25.79 -20.47 7.19
CA GLY A 60 26.36 -21.35 8.21
C GLY A 60 25.92 -20.98 9.63
N PHE A 61 24.98 -20.03 9.79
CA PHE A 61 24.47 -19.57 11.07
C PHE A 61 22.99 -19.95 11.23
N PRO A 62 22.60 -20.53 12.38
CA PRO A 62 21.20 -20.82 12.64
C PRO A 62 20.40 -19.53 12.87
N GLU A 63 19.09 -19.64 12.82
CA GLU A 63 18.18 -18.60 13.29
C GLU A 63 18.32 -18.41 14.82
N MET A 64 18.40 -17.16 15.28
CA MET A 64 18.65 -16.82 16.68
C MET A 64 17.66 -15.79 17.22
N MET A 65 17.51 -15.77 18.56
CA MET A 65 16.66 -14.81 19.29
C MET A 65 15.21 -14.82 18.78
N ASP A 66 14.60 -16.00 18.74
CA ASP A 66 13.22 -16.22 18.30
C ASP A 66 12.92 -15.67 16.88
N GLY A 67 13.92 -15.72 16.00
CA GLY A 67 13.80 -15.29 14.61
C GLY A 67 14.08 -13.82 14.34
N ARG A 68 14.45 -13.05 15.38
CA ARG A 68 14.89 -11.65 15.24
C ARG A 68 16.17 -11.53 14.42
N VAL A 69 17.05 -12.52 14.49
CA VAL A 69 18.33 -12.54 13.75
C VAL A 69 18.38 -13.76 12.84
N LYS A 70 17.99 -13.54 11.57
CA LYS A 70 18.00 -14.56 10.51
C LYS A 70 18.76 -14.14 9.26
N THR A 71 18.55 -12.91 8.78
CA THR A 71 19.10 -12.42 7.50
C THR A 71 20.16 -11.32 7.66
N LEU A 72 20.36 -10.83 8.90
CA LEU A 72 21.37 -9.82 9.24
C LEU A 72 22.77 -10.43 9.28
N HIS A 73 23.24 -10.89 8.13
CA HIS A 73 24.52 -11.58 7.98
C HIS A 73 25.35 -11.00 6.83
N PRO A 74 26.69 -10.86 6.97
CA PRO A 74 27.56 -10.35 5.91
C PRO A 74 27.48 -11.12 4.59
N LEU A 75 27.25 -12.44 4.64
CA LEU A 75 27.08 -13.24 3.41
C LEU A 75 25.80 -12.87 2.62
N VAL A 76 24.74 -12.45 3.32
CA VAL A 76 23.50 -11.97 2.69
C VAL A 76 23.69 -10.54 2.19
N HIS A 77 24.05 -9.62 3.09
CA HIS A 77 24.16 -8.20 2.75
C HIS A 77 25.32 -7.90 1.81
N GLY A 78 26.44 -8.63 1.92
CA GLY A 78 27.55 -8.54 0.97
C GLY A 78 27.18 -9.05 -0.41
N GLY A 79 26.35 -10.11 -0.49
CA GLY A 79 25.80 -10.62 -1.74
C GLY A 79 24.88 -9.61 -2.43
N ILE A 80 24.16 -8.80 -1.64
CA ILE A 80 23.26 -7.74 -2.13
C ILE A 80 24.03 -6.45 -2.46
N LEU A 81 24.93 -5.98 -1.59
CA LEU A 81 25.55 -4.65 -1.67
C LEU A 81 26.84 -4.61 -2.49
N GLY A 82 27.39 -5.76 -2.88
CA GLY A 82 28.60 -5.83 -3.69
C GLY A 82 28.49 -5.05 -4.99
N ILE A 83 29.45 -4.17 -5.26
CA ILE A 83 29.58 -3.46 -6.54
C ILE A 83 30.40 -4.35 -7.45
N ARG A 84 29.75 -4.96 -8.43
CA ARG A 84 30.29 -6.13 -9.12
C ARG A 84 31.34 -5.81 -10.19
N ASP A 85 31.49 -4.55 -10.56
CA ASP A 85 32.55 -4.02 -11.42
C ASP A 85 33.71 -3.40 -10.63
N ASN A 86 33.67 -3.45 -9.29
CA ASN A 86 34.76 -2.97 -8.44
C ASN A 86 35.69 -4.15 -8.04
N PRO A 87 36.98 -4.14 -8.47
CA PRO A 87 37.91 -5.23 -8.17
C PRO A 87 38.08 -5.52 -6.67
N SER A 88 38.07 -4.48 -5.83
CA SER A 88 38.20 -4.64 -4.37
C SER A 88 37.00 -5.38 -3.77
N HIS A 89 35.78 -5.08 -4.24
CA HIS A 89 34.57 -5.78 -3.79
C HIS A 89 34.54 -7.24 -4.28
N GLN A 90 35.00 -7.49 -5.52
CA GLN A 90 35.11 -8.86 -6.04
C GLN A 90 36.11 -9.71 -5.23
N GLU A 91 37.27 -9.14 -4.87
CA GLU A 91 38.26 -9.83 -4.05
C GLU A 91 37.72 -10.11 -2.64
N ALA A 92 37.10 -9.11 -2.00
CA ALA A 92 36.48 -9.29 -0.70
C ALA A 92 35.38 -10.37 -0.73
N ALA A 93 34.56 -10.39 -1.78
CA ALA A 93 33.53 -11.40 -1.93
C ALA A 93 34.10 -12.81 -2.10
N ARG A 94 35.14 -12.97 -2.93
CA ARG A 94 35.82 -14.25 -3.14
C ARG A 94 36.47 -14.75 -1.83
N GLY A 95 37.20 -13.87 -1.14
CA GLY A 95 37.89 -14.20 0.10
C GLY A 95 36.94 -14.56 1.25
N ALA A 96 35.74 -13.97 1.28
CA ALA A 96 34.73 -14.25 2.30
C ALA A 96 33.69 -15.31 1.90
N GLY A 97 33.76 -15.88 0.69
CA GLY A 97 32.77 -16.85 0.20
C GLY A 97 31.38 -16.25 -0.07
N ILE A 98 31.31 -14.95 -0.38
CA ILE A 98 30.06 -14.24 -0.68
C ILE A 98 29.59 -14.60 -2.09
N GLN A 99 28.32 -14.98 -2.20
CA GLN A 99 27.64 -15.22 -3.47
C GLN A 99 26.71 -14.05 -3.79
N TRP A 100 26.74 -13.57 -5.04
CA TRP A 100 25.92 -12.43 -5.45
C TRP A 100 24.42 -12.75 -5.44
N ILE A 101 23.61 -11.82 -4.95
CA ILE A 101 22.15 -11.89 -4.98
C ILE A 101 21.67 -10.83 -5.96
N ASP A 102 20.89 -11.25 -6.96
CA ASP A 102 20.46 -10.39 -8.08
C ASP A 102 19.04 -9.86 -7.90
N LEU A 103 18.20 -10.64 -7.23
CA LEU A 103 16.82 -10.30 -6.95
C LEU A 103 16.54 -10.46 -5.45
N VAL A 104 15.95 -9.45 -4.84
CA VAL A 104 15.43 -9.52 -3.46
C VAL A 104 13.93 -9.30 -3.50
N VAL A 105 13.16 -10.32 -3.10
CA VAL A 105 11.70 -10.25 -3.01
C VAL A 105 11.33 -10.29 -1.54
N CYS A 106 10.90 -9.14 -1.01
CA CYS A 106 10.63 -9.00 0.40
C CYS A 106 9.51 -7.99 0.64
N ASN A 107 8.44 -8.44 1.27
CA ASN A 107 7.41 -7.58 1.83
C ASN A 107 7.37 -7.77 3.35
N LEU A 108 7.11 -6.67 4.06
CA LEU A 108 7.26 -6.58 5.51
C LEU A 108 6.09 -7.23 6.25
N TYR A 109 6.32 -7.59 7.51
CA TYR A 109 5.22 -7.99 8.38
C TYR A 109 4.14 -6.90 8.38
N PRO A 110 2.86 -7.28 8.38
CA PRO A 110 1.77 -6.32 8.36
C PRO A 110 1.62 -5.70 9.75
N PHE A 111 2.58 -4.86 10.17
CA PHE A 111 2.56 -4.15 11.46
C PHE A 111 1.23 -3.44 11.66
N ALA A 112 0.68 -2.83 10.60
CA ALA A 112 -0.66 -2.26 10.57
C ALA A 112 -1.75 -3.23 11.05
N ARG A 113 -1.74 -4.50 10.62
CA ARG A 113 -2.69 -5.53 11.07
C ARG A 113 -2.46 -5.92 12.52
N THR A 114 -1.20 -6.01 12.97
CA THR A 114 -0.89 -6.30 14.37
C THR A 114 -1.51 -5.24 15.28
N ILE A 115 -1.37 -3.96 14.95
CA ILE A 115 -1.89 -2.85 15.77
C ILE A 115 -3.35 -2.47 15.46
N GLU A 116 -4.07 -3.32 14.72
CA GLU A 116 -5.48 -3.10 14.38
C GLU A 116 -6.40 -3.33 15.58
N HIS A 117 -6.03 -4.25 16.47
CA HIS A 117 -6.80 -4.55 17.67
C HIS A 117 -6.43 -3.61 18.82
N ALA A 118 -7.45 -3.04 19.47
CA ALA A 118 -7.27 -2.11 20.58
C ALA A 118 -6.59 -2.73 21.83
N GLU A 119 -6.54 -4.06 21.91
CA GLU A 119 -6.00 -4.80 23.05
C GLU A 119 -4.52 -5.22 22.87
N VAL A 120 -3.90 -4.90 21.74
CA VAL A 120 -2.51 -5.26 21.47
C VAL A 120 -1.60 -4.50 22.43
N SER A 121 -0.81 -5.25 23.19
CA SER A 121 0.15 -4.66 24.13
C SER A 121 1.31 -4.00 23.39
N LEU A 122 1.97 -3.03 24.03
CA LEU A 122 3.17 -2.41 23.48
C LEU A 122 4.26 -3.45 23.19
N ASP A 123 4.45 -4.44 24.07
CA ASP A 123 5.44 -5.50 23.90
C ASP A 123 5.16 -6.34 22.64
N GLU A 124 3.89 -6.68 22.41
CA GLU A 124 3.46 -7.40 21.20
C GLU A 124 3.66 -6.57 19.93
N ALA A 125 3.33 -5.27 19.96
CA ALA A 125 3.59 -4.38 18.84
C ALA A 125 5.10 -4.27 18.55
N MET A 126 5.92 -4.13 19.59
CA MET A 126 7.38 -4.02 19.47
C MET A 126 8.01 -5.30 18.90
N GLU A 127 7.48 -6.49 19.24
CA GLU A 127 7.95 -7.76 18.66
C GLU A 127 7.66 -7.87 17.15
N ASN A 128 6.58 -7.23 16.68
CA ASN A 128 6.19 -7.26 15.27
C ASN A 128 6.89 -6.21 14.40
N ILE A 129 7.86 -5.46 14.95
CA ILE A 129 8.72 -4.55 14.18
C ILE A 129 9.81 -5.37 13.47
N ASP A 130 9.76 -5.40 12.15
CA ASP A 130 10.72 -6.12 11.31
C ASP A 130 12.03 -5.31 11.19
N ILE A 131 13.14 -5.94 11.52
CA ILE A 131 14.50 -5.37 11.35
C ILE A 131 15.16 -5.92 10.08
N GLY A 132 15.00 -7.22 9.82
CA GLY A 132 15.67 -7.92 8.73
C GLY A 132 15.10 -7.52 7.37
N GLY A 133 13.77 -7.45 7.25
CA GLY A 133 13.06 -7.04 6.04
C GLY A 133 13.49 -5.66 5.54
N PRO A 134 13.35 -4.58 6.33
CA PRO A 134 13.75 -3.24 5.90
C PRO A 134 15.24 -3.16 5.58
N SER A 135 16.09 -3.88 6.31
CA SER A 135 17.53 -3.94 6.04
C SER A 135 17.84 -4.56 4.67
N MET A 136 17.18 -5.67 4.31
CA MET A 136 17.34 -6.32 3.00
C MET A 136 16.78 -5.44 1.87
N ILE A 137 15.57 -4.90 2.03
CA ILE A 137 14.92 -4.02 1.05
C ILE A 137 15.80 -2.80 0.76
N ARG A 138 16.29 -2.11 1.79
CA ARG A 138 17.16 -0.93 1.64
C ARG A 138 18.51 -1.29 1.03
N SER A 139 19.06 -2.47 1.36
CA SER A 139 20.31 -2.94 0.76
C SER A 139 20.16 -3.15 -0.74
N ALA A 140 19.08 -3.80 -1.16
CA ALA A 140 18.80 -4.08 -2.57
C ALA A 140 18.48 -2.80 -3.33
N ALA A 141 17.61 -1.95 -2.78
CA ALA A 141 17.24 -0.67 -3.37
C ALA A 141 18.44 0.27 -3.53
N LYS A 142 19.37 0.30 -2.57
CA LYS A 142 20.63 1.06 -2.66
C LYS A 142 21.51 0.56 -3.80
N ASN A 143 21.62 -0.75 -4.00
CA ASN A 143 22.45 -1.34 -5.05
C ASN A 143 21.72 -1.52 -6.39
N VAL A 144 20.89 -0.54 -6.77
CA VAL A 144 20.07 -0.53 -8.01
C VAL A 144 20.85 -0.77 -9.30
N GLY A 145 22.17 -0.55 -9.29
CA GLY A 145 23.03 -0.86 -10.43
C GLY A 145 23.13 -2.36 -10.71
N TRP A 146 22.96 -3.19 -9.69
CA TRP A 146 23.21 -4.64 -9.75
C TRP A 146 22.06 -5.50 -9.24
N VAL A 147 21.17 -4.95 -8.42
CA VAL A 147 20.11 -5.71 -7.74
C VAL A 147 18.74 -5.15 -8.09
N THR A 148 17.82 -6.07 -8.39
CA THR A 148 16.39 -5.82 -8.51
C THR A 148 15.73 -6.10 -7.16
N VAL A 149 14.81 -5.25 -6.72
CA VAL A 149 14.05 -5.42 -5.48
C VAL A 149 12.56 -5.47 -5.80
N ALA A 150 11.79 -6.33 -5.14
CA ALA A 150 10.34 -6.39 -5.27
C ALA A 150 9.73 -6.40 -3.87
N THR A 151 8.91 -5.39 -3.57
CA THR A 151 8.24 -5.26 -2.26
C THR A 151 6.74 -5.46 -2.33
N ASP A 152 6.18 -5.61 -3.53
CA ASP A 152 4.74 -5.77 -3.78
C ASP A 152 4.52 -6.90 -4.81
N PRO A 153 3.59 -7.85 -4.58
CA PRO A 153 3.26 -8.90 -5.55
C PRO A 153 2.85 -8.39 -6.93
N THR A 154 2.33 -7.16 -7.02
CA THR A 154 1.97 -6.52 -8.29
C THR A 154 3.18 -6.24 -9.19
N ASP A 155 4.41 -6.27 -8.65
CA ASP A 155 5.64 -6.15 -9.43
C ASP A 155 6.14 -7.48 -10.02
N TYR A 156 5.56 -8.63 -9.64
CA TYR A 156 5.99 -9.94 -10.14
C TYR A 156 5.84 -10.07 -11.67
N PRO A 157 4.71 -9.67 -12.30
CA PRO A 157 4.51 -9.84 -13.73
C PRO A 157 5.57 -9.14 -14.58
N ILE A 158 5.91 -7.90 -14.27
CA ILE A 158 6.90 -7.12 -15.04
C ILE A 158 8.32 -7.69 -14.91
N ILE A 159 8.66 -8.26 -13.75
CA ILE A 159 9.94 -8.95 -13.56
C ILE A 159 9.99 -10.22 -14.42
N LEU A 160 8.94 -11.05 -14.39
CA LEU A 160 8.88 -12.26 -15.21
C LEU A 160 8.86 -11.95 -16.71
N GLU A 161 8.13 -10.91 -17.11
CA GLU A 161 8.07 -10.46 -18.50
C GLU A 161 9.47 -10.09 -19.02
N GLU A 162 10.22 -9.23 -18.31
CA GLU A 162 11.57 -8.84 -18.74
C GLU A 162 12.55 -10.03 -18.75
N LEU A 163 12.47 -10.94 -17.78
CA LEU A 163 13.33 -12.14 -17.75
C LEU A 163 13.00 -13.13 -18.87
N SER A 164 11.72 -13.32 -19.18
CA SER A 164 11.29 -14.23 -20.24
C SER A 164 11.66 -13.72 -21.64
N THR A 165 11.60 -12.40 -21.85
CA THR A 165 11.81 -11.76 -23.15
C THR A 165 13.27 -11.41 -23.42
N SER A 166 14.01 -10.98 -22.40
CA SER A 166 15.37 -10.43 -22.56
C SER A 166 16.43 -11.09 -21.69
N HIS A 167 16.03 -12.05 -20.83
CA HIS A 167 16.90 -12.74 -19.86
C HIS A 167 17.62 -11.79 -18.89
N ALA A 168 17.14 -10.55 -18.77
CA ALA A 168 17.72 -9.52 -17.94
C ALA A 168 16.66 -8.49 -17.53
N ILE A 169 16.86 -7.84 -16.39
CA ILE A 169 16.03 -6.71 -15.96
C ILE A 169 16.65 -5.41 -16.43
N SER A 170 15.87 -4.52 -17.03
CA SER A 170 16.30 -3.21 -17.49
C SER A 170 16.65 -2.29 -16.30
N PHE A 171 17.56 -1.34 -16.50
CA PHE A 171 17.86 -0.35 -15.46
C PHE A 171 16.64 0.53 -15.14
N GLY A 172 15.77 0.80 -16.13
CA GLY A 172 14.52 1.53 -15.92
C GLY A 172 13.61 0.83 -14.90
N THR A 173 13.42 -0.48 -15.06
CA THR A 173 12.64 -1.30 -14.13
C THR A 173 13.29 -1.38 -12.76
N ARG A 174 14.61 -1.65 -12.66
CA ARG A 174 15.32 -1.63 -11.37
C ARG A 174 15.19 -0.30 -10.64
N LYS A 175 15.29 0.82 -11.38
CA LYS A 175 15.15 2.18 -10.82
C LYS A 175 13.75 2.44 -10.28
N ARG A 176 12.71 2.07 -11.03
CA ARG A 176 11.30 2.19 -10.58
C ARG A 176 11.08 1.40 -9.29
N LEU A 177 11.53 0.15 -9.28
CA LEU A 177 11.38 -0.75 -8.15
C LEU A 177 12.19 -0.31 -6.92
N SER A 178 13.40 0.23 -7.11
CA SER A 178 14.21 0.82 -6.04
C SER A 178 13.51 2.01 -5.37
N ALA A 179 12.88 2.89 -6.17
CA ALA A 179 12.08 3.98 -5.63
C ALA A 179 10.87 3.47 -4.83
N ALA A 180 10.15 2.48 -5.37
CA ALA A 180 9.02 1.84 -4.69
C ALA A 180 9.45 1.17 -3.36
N ALA A 181 10.61 0.53 -3.33
CA ALA A 181 11.18 -0.09 -2.14
C ALA A 181 11.50 0.92 -1.03
N PHE A 182 12.11 2.06 -1.36
CA PHE A 182 12.34 3.12 -0.38
C PHE A 182 11.04 3.76 0.10
N GLN A 183 10.05 3.94 -0.78
CA GLN A 183 8.70 4.38 -0.41
C GLN A 183 8.06 3.40 0.57
N HIS A 184 8.17 2.08 0.31
CA HIS A 184 7.64 1.03 1.18
C HIS A 184 8.23 1.12 2.60
N THR A 185 9.56 1.24 2.73
CA THR A 185 10.20 1.38 4.04
C THR A 185 9.91 2.71 4.72
N ALA A 186 9.80 3.81 3.98
CA ALA A 186 9.45 5.11 4.55
C ALA A 186 8.03 5.10 5.13
N ALA A 187 7.08 4.47 4.43
CA ALA A 187 5.72 4.29 4.92
C ALA A 187 5.66 3.40 6.17
N TYR A 188 6.47 2.34 6.20
CA TYR A 188 6.57 1.43 7.34
C TYR A 188 7.10 2.15 8.59
N ASP A 189 8.20 2.90 8.47
CA ASP A 189 8.77 3.65 9.59
C ASP A 189 7.84 4.78 10.05
N ALA A 190 7.16 5.47 9.12
CA ALA A 190 6.16 6.48 9.45
C ALA A 190 4.97 5.90 10.24
N LEU A 191 4.56 4.67 9.91
CA LEU A 191 3.49 3.96 10.61
C LEU A 191 3.91 3.61 12.06
N ILE A 192 5.13 3.10 12.23
CA ILE A 192 5.69 2.80 13.56
C ILE A 192 5.81 4.08 14.39
N GLN A 193 6.39 5.15 13.82
CA GLN A 193 6.51 6.44 14.48
C GLN A 193 5.14 6.99 14.90
N SER A 194 4.15 6.93 14.01
CA SER A 194 2.78 7.35 14.30
C SER A 194 2.16 6.54 15.44
N TYR A 195 2.36 5.21 15.46
CA TYR A 195 1.86 4.35 16.54
C TYR A 195 2.50 4.69 17.90
N LEU A 196 3.82 4.82 17.95
CA LEU A 196 4.58 5.09 19.19
C LEU A 196 4.41 6.52 19.72
N THR A 197 3.93 7.45 18.88
CA THR A 197 3.70 8.84 19.28
C THR A 197 2.32 8.99 19.92
N GLU A 198 2.30 9.19 21.23
CA GLU A 198 1.08 9.45 22.02
C GLU A 198 0.69 10.94 22.05
N GLU A 199 1.68 11.83 21.88
CA GLU A 199 1.45 13.28 21.89
C GLU A 199 0.51 13.70 20.76
N LYS A 200 -0.50 14.52 21.09
CA LYS A 200 -1.46 15.05 20.10
C LYS A 200 -0.79 15.99 19.09
N PHE A 201 0.22 16.73 19.53
CA PHE A 201 0.95 17.72 18.73
C PHE A 201 2.46 17.53 18.92
N PRO A 202 3.04 16.48 18.34
CA PRO A 202 4.46 16.18 18.51
C PRO A 202 5.33 17.22 17.81
N SER A 203 6.58 17.35 18.24
CA SER A 203 7.55 18.26 17.62
C SER A 203 7.89 17.90 16.16
N THR A 204 7.64 16.65 15.74
CA THR A 204 7.82 16.17 14.37
C THR A 204 6.61 15.33 13.95
N VAL A 205 6.07 15.61 12.77
CA VAL A 205 5.00 14.84 12.15
C VAL A 205 5.48 14.31 10.80
N THR A 206 5.29 13.01 10.56
CA THR A 206 5.59 12.37 9.28
C THR A 206 4.30 11.86 8.66
N PHE A 207 3.95 12.39 7.49
CA PHE A 207 2.77 11.95 6.76
C PHE A 207 3.18 10.99 5.63
N SER A 208 2.53 9.83 5.58
CA SER A 208 2.67 8.88 4.47
C SER A 208 1.33 8.73 3.76
N TYR A 209 1.37 8.70 2.44
CA TYR A 209 0.20 8.64 1.59
C TYR A 209 0.41 7.64 0.44
N ARG A 210 -0.63 6.89 0.12
CA ARG A 210 -0.68 5.99 -1.04
C ARG A 210 -1.58 6.60 -2.11
N LYS A 211 -1.10 6.71 -3.34
CA LYS A 211 -1.92 7.17 -4.46
C LYS A 211 -3.04 6.15 -4.71
N VAL A 212 -4.28 6.63 -4.79
CA VAL A 212 -5.44 5.84 -5.18
C VAL A 212 -5.58 5.89 -6.70
N SER A 213 -5.63 7.08 -7.27
CA SER A 213 -5.75 7.28 -8.71
C SER A 213 -5.24 8.67 -9.14
N GLY A 214 -5.00 8.85 -10.44
CA GLY A 214 -4.95 10.18 -11.04
C GLY A 214 -6.37 10.70 -11.25
N LEU A 215 -6.56 12.02 -11.18
CA LEU A 215 -7.83 12.65 -11.50
C LEU A 215 -7.76 13.28 -12.89
N ARG A 216 -8.92 13.45 -13.50
CA ARG A 216 -9.05 14.08 -14.82
C ARG A 216 -8.45 15.49 -14.86
N TYR A 217 -8.66 16.24 -13.79
CA TYR A 217 -8.11 17.57 -13.52
C TYR A 217 -8.34 17.89 -12.03
N GLY A 218 -7.75 19.00 -11.56
CA GLY A 218 -7.95 19.54 -10.21
C GLY A 218 -9.29 20.25 -10.04
N GLU A 219 -9.29 21.38 -9.34
CA GLU A 219 -10.51 22.17 -9.17
C GLU A 219 -11.02 22.74 -10.51
N ASN A 220 -10.09 23.03 -11.42
CA ASN A 220 -10.35 23.55 -12.77
C ASN A 220 -9.66 22.70 -13.86
N PRO A 221 -10.17 22.68 -15.11
CA PRO A 221 -9.67 21.79 -16.18
C PRO A 221 -8.19 21.92 -16.55
N HIS A 222 -7.55 23.06 -16.26
CA HIS A 222 -6.14 23.32 -16.58
C HIS A 222 -5.17 22.83 -15.48
N GLN A 223 -5.69 22.32 -14.36
CA GLN A 223 -4.89 21.86 -13.23
C GLN A 223 -4.80 20.33 -13.24
N GLU A 224 -3.61 19.79 -12.98
CA GLU A 224 -3.43 18.36 -12.73
C GLU A 224 -3.81 18.01 -11.27
N ALA A 225 -4.34 16.82 -11.05
CA ALA A 225 -4.62 16.33 -9.70
C ALA A 225 -4.56 14.81 -9.58
N ALA A 226 -4.43 14.36 -8.34
CA ALA A 226 -4.45 12.95 -7.96
C ALA A 226 -5.01 12.81 -6.55
N VAL A 227 -5.60 11.65 -6.28
CA VAL A 227 -6.14 11.31 -4.97
C VAL A 227 -5.16 10.41 -4.23
N TYR A 228 -4.97 10.70 -2.96
CA TYR A 228 -4.12 9.92 -2.09
C TYR A 228 -4.87 9.56 -0.80
N GLN A 229 -4.66 8.35 -0.33
CA GLN A 229 -5.16 7.87 0.96
C GLN A 229 -4.03 7.92 2.00
N ALA A 230 -4.32 8.44 3.18
CA ALA A 230 -3.37 8.48 4.28
C ALA A 230 -3.07 7.07 4.79
N GLN A 231 -1.78 6.79 5.05
CA GLN A 231 -1.33 5.52 5.63
C GLN A 231 -1.14 5.72 7.14
N LEU A 232 -2.22 5.54 7.88
CA LEU A 232 -2.25 5.72 9.35
C LEU A 232 -2.41 4.38 10.07
N PRO A 233 -1.99 4.30 11.36
CA PRO A 233 -2.39 3.23 12.27
C PRO A 233 -3.90 3.02 12.21
N PRO A 234 -4.43 1.78 12.15
CA PRO A 234 -5.87 1.54 11.99
C PRO A 234 -6.71 2.26 13.03
N LEU A 235 -6.29 2.24 14.29
CA LEU A 235 -6.98 2.94 15.40
C LEU A 235 -6.93 4.48 15.29
N LYS A 236 -6.09 5.04 14.42
CA LYS A 236 -6.01 6.47 14.12
C LYS A 236 -6.68 6.84 12.78
N ARG A 237 -7.27 5.88 12.06
CA ARG A 237 -8.02 6.16 10.84
C ARG A 237 -9.40 6.69 11.18
N ASP A 238 -9.91 7.58 10.34
CA ASP A 238 -11.32 7.93 10.38
C ASP A 238 -12.14 6.76 9.82
N ALA A 239 -13.15 6.32 10.57
CA ALA A 239 -14.01 5.20 10.17
C ALA A 239 -14.94 5.56 8.99
N MET A 240 -15.03 6.84 8.63
CA MET A 240 -15.86 7.32 7.52
C MET A 240 -15.02 8.19 6.59
N SER A 241 -14.66 7.62 5.44
CA SER A 241 -13.97 8.32 4.36
C SER A 241 -14.67 8.08 3.03
N VAL A 242 -14.81 9.13 2.22
CA VAL A 242 -15.30 9.02 0.83
C VAL A 242 -14.42 8.09 0.00
N LEU A 243 -13.12 8.01 0.30
CA LEU A 243 -12.18 7.17 -0.44
C LEU A 243 -12.32 5.68 -0.13
N GLU A 244 -13.02 5.32 0.95
CA GLU A 244 -13.34 3.93 1.32
C GLU A 244 -14.76 3.53 0.88
N ALA A 245 -15.52 4.46 0.28
CA ALA A 245 -16.85 4.18 -0.22
C ALA A 245 -16.81 3.28 -1.47
N THR A 246 -17.76 2.36 -1.56
CA THR A 246 -17.95 1.54 -2.77
C THR A 246 -18.76 2.32 -3.81
N MET A 247 -18.18 2.56 -4.99
CA MET A 247 -18.90 3.16 -6.11
C MET A 247 -19.79 2.11 -6.79
N LEU A 248 -21.11 2.18 -6.57
CA LEU A 248 -22.08 1.23 -7.11
C LEU A 248 -22.46 1.52 -8.57
N ASN A 249 -22.41 2.79 -8.98
CA ASN A 249 -22.76 3.24 -10.33
C ASN A 249 -22.14 4.62 -10.59
N GLY A 250 -22.02 4.99 -11.87
CA GLY A 250 -21.62 6.33 -12.30
C GLY A 250 -20.23 6.41 -12.93
N LYS A 251 -19.82 7.65 -13.20
CA LYS A 251 -18.49 8.00 -13.72
C LYS A 251 -17.48 8.10 -12.57
N GLU A 252 -16.19 8.08 -12.90
CA GLU A 252 -15.13 8.39 -11.93
C GLU A 252 -15.34 9.77 -11.27
N LEU A 253 -15.04 9.86 -9.97
CA LEU A 253 -15.16 11.10 -9.20
C LEU A 253 -14.15 12.15 -9.67
N SER A 254 -14.59 13.41 -9.79
CA SER A 254 -13.70 14.55 -9.96
C SER A 254 -13.12 15.05 -8.63
N PHE A 255 -12.15 15.97 -8.70
CA PHE A 255 -11.60 16.66 -7.53
C PHE A 255 -12.70 17.33 -6.69
N ASN A 256 -13.59 18.08 -7.35
CA ASN A 256 -14.69 18.78 -6.67
C ASN A 256 -15.73 17.81 -6.11
N ASN A 257 -15.98 16.69 -6.80
CA ASN A 257 -16.87 15.66 -6.26
C ASN A 257 -16.36 15.09 -4.94
N ILE A 258 -15.06 14.85 -4.82
CA ILE A 258 -14.46 14.31 -3.59
C ILE A 258 -14.55 15.34 -2.46
N ASN A 259 -14.19 16.60 -2.73
CA ASN A 259 -14.27 17.66 -1.72
C ASN A 259 -15.70 17.91 -1.23
N ASP A 260 -16.66 18.01 -2.16
CA ASP A 260 -18.06 18.25 -1.81
C ASP A 260 -18.66 17.04 -1.08
N ALA A 261 -18.28 15.81 -1.46
CA ALA A 261 -18.74 14.59 -0.80
C ALA A 261 -18.17 14.47 0.62
N ASP A 262 -16.90 14.81 0.81
CA ASP A 262 -16.26 14.79 2.12
C ASP A 262 -16.89 15.83 3.04
N GLY A 263 -17.11 17.06 2.55
CA GLY A 263 -17.84 18.10 3.28
C GLY A 263 -19.27 17.70 3.63
N ALA A 264 -19.98 17.05 2.71
CA ALA A 264 -21.33 16.54 2.97
C ALA A 264 -21.32 15.43 4.03
N LEU A 265 -20.36 14.51 3.96
CA LEU A 265 -20.20 13.42 4.92
C LEU A 265 -19.86 13.96 6.31
N LEU A 266 -18.90 14.87 6.42
CA LEU A 266 -18.51 15.49 7.68
C LEU A 266 -19.67 16.26 8.33
N THR A 267 -20.43 17.01 7.54
CA THR A 267 -21.62 17.72 8.03
C THR A 267 -22.70 16.74 8.50
N LEU A 268 -22.92 15.67 7.73
CA LEU A 268 -23.94 14.66 8.04
C LEU A 268 -23.65 13.93 9.38
N ARG A 269 -22.39 13.79 9.77
CA ARG A 269 -21.96 13.14 11.02
C ARG A 269 -22.41 13.85 12.29
N GLU A 270 -22.71 15.15 12.20
CA GLU A 270 -23.20 15.94 13.33
C GLU A 270 -24.65 15.59 13.70
N PHE A 271 -25.34 14.77 12.90
CA PHE A 271 -26.75 14.42 13.12
C PHE A 271 -26.96 12.94 13.49
N HIS A 272 -27.74 12.70 14.54
CA HIS A 272 -28.05 11.35 15.04
C HIS A 272 -29.33 10.74 14.46
N GLY A 273 -30.38 11.55 14.23
CA GLY A 273 -31.67 11.09 13.68
C GLY A 273 -31.58 10.73 12.19
N PRO A 274 -32.67 10.31 11.53
CA PRO A 274 -32.71 10.26 10.06
C PRO A 274 -32.41 11.65 9.50
N SER A 275 -31.34 11.76 8.70
CA SER A 275 -30.82 13.06 8.25
C SER A 275 -30.31 13.01 6.82
N CYS A 276 -30.41 14.15 6.16
CA CYS A 276 -29.91 14.39 4.81
C CYS A 276 -29.19 15.75 4.76
N VAL A 277 -28.06 15.79 4.06
CA VAL A 277 -27.30 17.01 3.75
C VAL A 277 -27.15 17.10 2.24
N VAL A 278 -27.38 18.29 1.69
CA VAL A 278 -27.19 18.61 0.27
C VAL A 278 -26.12 19.69 0.15
N VAL A 279 -25.06 19.41 -0.59
CA VAL A 279 -23.89 20.30 -0.77
C VAL A 279 -23.70 20.63 -2.24
N LYS A 280 -23.25 21.85 -2.52
CA LYS A 280 -22.70 22.25 -3.81
C LYS A 280 -21.57 23.25 -3.63
N HIS A 281 -20.42 22.98 -4.26
CA HIS A 281 -19.23 23.85 -4.18
C HIS A 281 -18.83 24.14 -2.73
N ALA A 282 -18.69 23.09 -1.92
CA ALA A 282 -18.37 23.11 -0.50
C ALA A 282 -19.35 23.87 0.41
N ASN A 283 -20.52 24.26 -0.09
CA ASN A 283 -21.54 24.97 0.68
C ASN A 283 -22.80 24.11 0.84
N PRO A 284 -23.38 24.00 2.04
CA PRO A 284 -24.65 23.32 2.23
C PRO A 284 -25.79 24.17 1.64
N CYS A 285 -26.49 23.65 0.64
CA CYS A 285 -27.74 24.25 0.15
C CYS A 285 -28.96 23.73 0.90
N GLY A 286 -28.81 22.63 1.65
CA GLY A 286 -29.82 22.20 2.61
C GLY A 286 -29.32 21.13 3.57
N ALA A 287 -29.87 21.10 4.78
CA ALA A 287 -29.64 20.05 5.76
C ALA A 287 -30.92 19.87 6.58
N CYS A 288 -31.34 18.62 6.79
CA CYS A 288 -32.56 18.33 7.54
C CYS A 288 -32.42 17.04 8.34
N THR A 289 -32.97 17.05 9.55
CA THR A 289 -33.25 15.85 10.36
C THR A 289 -34.75 15.78 10.59
N ASP A 290 -35.35 14.61 10.38
CA ASP A 290 -36.78 14.39 10.59
C ASP A 290 -37.07 12.98 11.13
N SER A 291 -38.34 12.70 11.42
CA SER A 291 -38.88 11.41 11.84
C SER A 291 -38.71 10.29 10.81
N SER A 292 -38.60 10.63 9.51
CA SER A 292 -38.37 9.66 8.42
C SER A 292 -37.31 10.17 7.46
N LEU A 293 -36.52 9.26 6.89
CA LEU A 293 -35.45 9.63 5.96
C LEU A 293 -36.00 10.34 4.71
N LEU A 294 -37.14 9.89 4.18
CA LEU A 294 -37.78 10.54 3.03
C LEU A 294 -38.09 12.00 3.32
N ALA A 295 -38.72 12.30 4.47
CA ALA A 295 -39.02 13.67 4.87
C ALA A 295 -37.75 14.51 5.02
N SER A 296 -36.66 13.94 5.56
CA SER A 296 -35.37 14.63 5.65
C SER A 296 -34.79 14.94 4.27
N VAL A 297 -34.85 14.00 3.33
CA VAL A 297 -34.33 14.18 1.96
C VAL A 297 -35.16 15.23 1.21
N GLU A 298 -36.48 15.13 1.26
CA GLU A 298 -37.39 16.10 0.64
C GLU A 298 -37.12 17.52 1.16
N LYS A 299 -37.14 17.71 2.48
CA LYS A 299 -36.94 19.03 3.08
C LYS A 299 -35.53 19.57 2.88
N ALA A 300 -34.51 18.72 2.91
CA ALA A 300 -33.14 19.17 2.65
C ALA A 300 -32.96 19.60 1.18
N TYR A 301 -33.53 18.87 0.23
CA TYR A 301 -33.48 19.23 -1.19
C TYR A 301 -34.28 20.51 -1.49
N GLU A 302 -35.48 20.63 -0.93
CA GLU A 302 -36.38 21.77 -1.15
C GLU A 302 -35.99 23.03 -0.37
N ALA A 303 -35.00 22.96 0.53
CA ALA A 303 -34.47 24.14 1.23
C ALA A 303 -33.94 25.19 0.24
N ASP A 304 -33.25 24.73 -0.79
CA ASP A 304 -32.88 25.51 -1.97
C ASP A 304 -32.72 24.58 -3.18
N ALA A 305 -33.85 24.22 -3.79
CA ALA A 305 -33.90 23.29 -4.93
C ALA A 305 -33.12 23.78 -6.16
N LEU A 306 -32.97 25.12 -6.32
CA LEU A 306 -32.20 25.70 -7.41
C LEU A 306 -30.71 25.44 -7.22
N SER A 307 -30.21 25.64 -5.99
CA SER A 307 -28.82 25.35 -5.65
C SER A 307 -28.56 23.84 -5.58
N ALA A 308 -29.54 23.03 -5.15
CA ALA A 308 -29.43 21.57 -5.11
C ALA A 308 -29.22 20.90 -6.48
N TYR A 309 -29.60 21.57 -7.58
CA TYR A 309 -29.38 21.06 -8.93
C TYR A 309 -27.88 20.89 -9.24
N GLY A 310 -27.45 19.66 -9.52
CA GLY A 310 -26.05 19.28 -9.73
C GLY A 310 -25.25 19.18 -8.43
N GLY A 311 -25.91 19.16 -7.28
CA GLY A 311 -25.29 19.00 -5.98
C GLY A 311 -25.01 17.53 -5.62
N ILE A 312 -24.55 17.36 -4.38
CA ILE A 312 -24.30 16.08 -3.72
C ILE A 312 -25.31 15.90 -2.61
N VAL A 313 -25.94 14.73 -2.58
CA VAL A 313 -26.88 14.32 -1.53
C VAL A 313 -26.23 13.24 -0.67
N ALA A 314 -26.06 13.51 0.62
CA ALA A 314 -25.56 12.54 1.60
C ALA A 314 -26.64 12.25 2.66
N MET A 315 -26.90 10.97 2.93
CA MET A 315 -27.87 10.51 3.92
C MET A 315 -27.26 9.53 4.91
N ASN A 316 -27.74 9.52 6.16
CA ASN A 316 -27.15 8.71 7.25
C ASN A 316 -27.94 7.42 7.56
N ARG A 317 -28.86 7.03 6.67
CA ARG A 317 -29.66 5.79 6.74
C ARG A 317 -29.76 5.18 5.35
N THR A 318 -30.18 3.92 5.28
CA THR A 318 -30.41 3.21 4.02
C THR A 318 -31.32 4.01 3.09
N CYS A 319 -30.86 4.26 1.87
CA CYS A 319 -31.68 4.80 0.80
C CYS A 319 -32.75 3.75 0.46
N THR A 320 -34.03 4.09 0.64
CA THR A 320 -35.14 3.18 0.35
C THR A 320 -35.73 3.48 -1.03
N VAL A 321 -36.56 2.59 -1.57
CA VAL A 321 -37.24 2.81 -2.86
C VAL A 321 -37.94 4.17 -2.92
N PRO A 322 -38.76 4.60 -1.92
CA PRO A 322 -39.38 5.93 -1.96
C PRO A 322 -38.37 7.09 -2.00
N VAL A 323 -37.23 6.97 -1.31
CA VAL A 323 -36.16 7.98 -1.34
C VAL A 323 -35.51 8.02 -2.73
N ALA A 324 -35.22 6.86 -3.31
CA ALA A 324 -34.65 6.75 -4.64
C ALA A 324 -35.61 7.30 -5.71
N GLU A 325 -36.91 7.03 -5.60
CA GLU A 325 -37.95 7.57 -6.48
C GLU A 325 -38.05 9.10 -6.38
N PHE A 326 -37.96 9.68 -5.18
CA PHE A 326 -37.91 11.14 -5.03
C PHE A 326 -36.69 11.76 -5.70
N LEU A 327 -35.52 11.13 -5.57
CA LEU A 327 -34.27 11.60 -6.17
C LEU A 327 -34.24 11.36 -7.70
N HIS A 328 -35.02 10.41 -8.19
CA HIS A 328 -35.09 10.08 -9.61
C HIS A 328 -35.54 11.28 -10.45
N GLY A 329 -34.86 11.50 -11.58
CA GLY A 329 -35.13 12.63 -12.47
C GLY A 329 -34.52 13.98 -12.03
N LYS A 330 -33.93 14.07 -10.83
CA LYS A 330 -33.15 15.23 -10.40
C LYS A 330 -31.71 15.09 -10.88
N PHE A 331 -31.12 16.18 -11.37
CA PHE A 331 -29.69 16.18 -11.72
C PHE A 331 -28.88 16.28 -10.43
N LEU A 332 -28.17 15.21 -10.09
CA LEU A 332 -27.30 15.10 -8.92
C LEU A 332 -25.96 14.52 -9.37
N GLU A 333 -24.86 15.08 -8.87
CA GLU A 333 -23.52 14.57 -9.19
C GLU A 333 -23.21 13.33 -8.35
N ILE A 334 -23.59 13.33 -7.06
CA ILE A 334 -23.42 12.19 -6.15
C ILE A 334 -24.67 12.01 -5.29
N VAL A 335 -25.06 10.75 -5.09
CA VAL A 335 -25.95 10.31 -4.01
C VAL A 335 -25.20 9.30 -3.16
N MET A 336 -25.08 9.56 -1.86
CA MET A 336 -24.30 8.76 -0.93
C MET A 336 -25.15 8.33 0.26
N ALA A 337 -25.14 7.03 0.57
CA ALA A 337 -25.86 6.42 1.67
C ALA A 337 -25.05 5.23 2.23
N PRO A 338 -25.27 4.81 3.49
CA PRO A 338 -24.70 3.58 4.04
C PRO A 338 -25.11 2.32 3.28
N HIS A 339 -26.30 2.32 2.66
CA HIS A 339 -26.86 1.22 1.88
C HIS A 339 -27.97 1.75 0.94
N PHE A 340 -28.28 1.02 -0.14
CA PHE A 340 -29.35 1.30 -1.10
C PHE A 340 -30.34 0.14 -1.26
#